data_AF-A0A0D3CJK0-F1
#
_entry.id   AF-A0A0D3CJK0-F1
#
_cell.length_a   1.000
_cell.length_b   1.000
_cell.length_c   1.000
_cell.angle_alpha   90.00
_cell.angle_beta   90.00
_cell.angle_gamma   90.00
#
_symmetry.space_group_name_H-M   'P 1'
#
loop_
_entity.id
_entity.type
_entity.pdbx_description
1 polymer ?
#
loop_
_entity_poly.entity_id
_entity_poly.type
_entity_poly.pdbx_seq_one_letter_code
_entity_poly.pdbx_strand_id
1 'polypeptide(L)'
;MHKHGAGPHCFLNIEYKMMVDEGLDGPPSYTAFARKTHTGKDGSFLDERTEELVLEVEAAVEEMLQDGSPLGDSQTDSTAASNAKRYLLNQYIKRGKTKKGTVYGRGSVQYKNSSASVPIPVSLKCKLDVDMRMSGFETTISEVKEDIARVKEDFNALKTEINAFKSEDKDQLSTLFCKLSNLKLPLLPQLHNHFSLKLSHNLK
;
A
#
# COMPACT_ATOMS: atom_id res chain seq x y z
N MET A 1 36.86 -1.35 11.79
CA MET A 1 37.07 -1.07 13.23
C MET A 1 36.08 0.01 13.59
N HIS A 2 35.14 -0.22 14.51
CA HIS A 2 34.06 0.73 14.80
C HIS A 2 34.62 2.05 15.35
N LYS A 3 34.25 3.18 14.75
CA LYS A 3 34.69 4.53 15.14
C LYS A 3 33.49 5.46 15.22
N HIS A 4 33.47 6.33 16.21
CA HIS A 4 32.47 7.39 16.37
C HIS A 4 33.15 8.71 16.73
N GLY A 5 32.57 9.82 16.26
CA GLY A 5 33.07 11.20 16.45
C GLY A 5 32.45 11.89 17.68
N ALA A 6 31.41 11.27 18.26
CA ALA A 6 30.95 11.57 19.59
C ALA A 6 32.11 11.40 20.58
N GLY A 7 32.61 12.49 21.17
CA GLY A 7 33.67 12.46 22.19
C GLY A 7 33.24 11.70 23.47
N PRO A 8 33.67 12.08 24.68
CA PRO A 8 33.33 11.35 25.92
C PRO A 8 31.83 11.41 26.30
N HIS A 9 30.95 11.89 25.43
CA HIS A 9 29.51 11.96 25.65
C HIS A 9 28.87 10.60 25.37
N CYS A 10 28.04 10.13 26.30
CA CYS A 10 27.23 8.94 26.06
C CYS A 10 26.22 9.20 24.94
N PHE A 11 26.02 8.21 24.06
CA PHE A 11 25.06 8.25 22.95
C PHE A 11 23.65 8.68 23.40
N LEU A 12 23.26 8.30 24.62
CA LEU A 12 22.02 8.72 25.29
C LEU A 12 21.87 10.25 25.41
N ASN A 13 22.94 10.92 25.82
CA ASN A 13 22.97 12.36 26.01
C ASN A 13 22.95 13.10 24.67
N ILE A 14 23.59 12.52 23.65
CA ILE A 14 23.57 13.06 22.29
C ILE A 14 22.15 13.01 21.73
N GLU A 15 21.45 11.88 21.89
CA GLU A 15 20.07 11.74 21.44
C GLU A 15 19.14 12.74 22.15
N TYR A 16 19.30 12.90 23.47
CA TYR A 16 18.53 13.89 24.24
C TYR A 16 18.77 15.32 23.75
N LYS A 17 20.03 15.70 23.51
CA LYS A 17 20.35 17.02 22.96
C LYS A 17 19.75 17.25 21.59
N MET A 18 19.80 16.24 20.70
CA MET A 18 19.15 16.35 19.39
C MET A 18 17.65 16.60 19.52
N MET A 19 16.96 15.91 20.45
CA MET A 19 15.54 16.15 20.69
C MET A 19 15.26 17.57 21.16
N VAL A 20 16.08 18.11 22.05
CA VAL A 20 15.93 19.47 22.59
C VAL A 20 16.26 20.52 21.52
N ASP A 21 17.39 20.37 20.83
CA ASP A 21 17.90 21.33 19.85
C ASP A 21 17.00 21.39 18.60
N GLU A 22 16.44 20.26 18.17
CA GLU A 22 15.58 20.14 16.97
C GLU A 22 14.08 20.23 17.32
N GLY A 23 13.72 20.38 18.59
CA GLY A 23 12.33 20.46 19.04
C GLY A 23 11.50 19.21 18.70
N LEU A 24 12.11 18.02 18.74
CA LEU A 24 11.45 16.77 18.38
C LEU A 24 10.60 16.24 19.54
N ASP A 25 9.34 15.90 19.24
CA ASP A 25 8.44 15.20 20.17
C ASP A 25 8.84 13.73 20.44
N GLY A 26 9.89 13.24 19.76
CA GLY A 26 10.37 11.87 19.88
C GLY A 26 11.84 11.73 19.48
N PRO A 27 12.40 10.51 19.58
CA PRO A 27 13.79 10.25 19.23
C PRO A 27 14.11 10.67 17.79
N PRO A 28 15.31 11.21 17.52
CA PRO A 28 15.76 11.49 16.16
C PRO A 28 15.76 10.21 15.31
N SER A 29 15.64 10.37 13.99
CA SER A 29 15.76 9.22 13.09
C SER A 29 17.14 8.57 13.26
N TYR A 30 17.21 7.26 12.97
CA TYR A 30 18.50 6.58 13.05
C TYR A 30 19.56 7.26 12.17
N THR A 31 19.20 7.61 10.93
CA THR A 31 20.15 8.18 9.97
C THR A 31 20.67 9.54 10.45
N ALA A 32 19.80 10.39 11.02
CA ALA A 32 20.20 11.64 11.64
C ALA A 32 21.11 11.40 12.86
N PHE A 33 20.76 10.44 13.71
CA PHE A 33 21.56 10.09 14.88
C PHE A 33 22.94 9.51 14.50
N ALA A 34 22.99 8.66 13.47
CA ALA A 34 24.21 8.09 12.91
C ALA A 34 25.11 9.17 12.32
N ARG A 35 24.55 10.08 11.53
CA ARG A 35 25.27 11.26 11.01
C ARG A 35 25.77 12.17 12.13
N LYS A 36 25.06 12.28 13.25
CA LYS A 36 25.55 13.05 14.41
C LYS A 36 26.72 12.38 15.11
N THR A 37 26.73 11.06 15.16
CA THR A 37 27.64 10.28 16.02
C THR A 37 28.82 9.65 15.29
N HIS A 38 28.70 9.37 13.99
CA HIS A 38 29.68 8.64 13.17
C HIS A 38 30.20 9.47 12.00
N THR A 39 30.08 10.78 12.08
CA THR A 39 30.57 11.71 11.06
C THR A 39 31.59 12.66 11.68
N GLY A 40 32.65 12.97 10.94
CA GLY A 40 33.67 13.93 11.31
C GLY A 40 33.18 15.38 11.22
N LYS A 41 34.04 16.33 11.60
CA LYS A 41 33.73 17.77 11.50
C LYS A 41 33.55 18.25 10.05
N ASP A 42 34.14 17.52 9.12
CA ASP A 42 34.11 17.69 7.67
C ASP A 42 32.86 17.09 7.02
N GLY A 43 32.01 16.39 7.79
CA GLY A 43 30.82 15.74 7.24
C GLY A 43 31.08 14.35 6.64
N SER A 44 32.31 13.83 6.68
CA SER A 44 32.63 12.48 6.20
C SER A 44 32.34 11.42 7.27
N PHE A 45 31.90 10.22 6.85
CA PHE A 45 31.69 9.13 7.79
C PHE A 45 33.03 8.60 8.32
N LEU A 46 33.07 8.36 9.63
CA LEU A 46 34.24 7.83 10.34
C LEU A 46 34.32 6.31 10.29
N ASP A 47 33.24 5.68 9.85
CA ASP A 47 33.03 4.24 9.87
C ASP A 47 32.24 3.80 8.62
N GLU A 48 32.92 3.13 7.70
CA GLU A 48 32.38 2.64 6.41
C GLU A 48 31.10 1.83 6.58
N ARG A 49 31.02 0.99 7.64
CA ARG A 49 29.82 0.20 7.91
C ARG A 49 28.62 1.08 8.29
N THR A 50 28.86 2.19 8.98
CA THR A 50 27.79 3.13 9.32
C THR A 50 27.35 3.91 8.09
N GLU A 51 28.31 4.31 7.24
CA GLU A 51 28.03 4.95 5.95
C GLU A 51 27.14 4.08 5.05
N GLU A 52 27.55 2.84 4.80
CA GLU A 52 26.80 1.88 4.00
C GLU A 52 25.37 1.71 4.52
N LEU A 53 25.21 1.49 5.84
CA LEU A 53 23.90 1.33 6.46
C LEU A 53 23.02 2.58 6.35
N VAL A 54 23.60 3.78 6.46
CA VAL A 54 22.83 5.03 6.34
C VAL A 54 22.39 5.25 4.90
N LEU A 55 23.31 5.11 3.94
CA LEU A 55 23.03 5.33 2.52
C LEU A 55 22.01 4.32 1.98
N GLU A 56 22.14 3.04 2.32
CA GLU A 56 21.22 1.99 1.87
C GLU A 56 19.80 2.17 2.44
N VAL A 57 19.69 2.72 3.65
CA VAL A 57 18.41 2.98 4.31
C VAL A 57 17.75 4.25 3.77
N GLU A 58 18.52 5.31 3.50
CA GLU A 58 18.02 6.54 2.86
C GLU A 58 17.59 6.29 1.40
N ALA A 59 18.37 5.54 0.63
CA ALA A 59 18.03 5.19 -0.76
C ALA A 59 16.73 4.39 -0.85
N ALA A 60 16.53 3.41 0.04
CA ALA A 60 15.30 2.62 0.08
C ALA A 60 14.06 3.47 0.42
N VAL A 61 14.22 4.55 1.18
CA VAL A 61 13.11 5.47 1.48
C VAL A 61 12.82 6.42 0.34
N GLU A 62 13.85 6.89 -0.35
CA GLU A 62 13.68 7.69 -1.56
C GLU A 62 12.92 6.90 -2.64
N GLU A 63 13.23 5.61 -2.82
CA GLU A 63 12.48 4.72 -3.71
C GLU A 63 11.00 4.60 -3.30
N MET A 64 10.71 4.44 -2.00
CA MET A 64 9.34 4.36 -1.50
C MET A 64 8.55 5.67 -1.61
N LEU A 65 9.23 6.83 -1.61
CA LEU A 65 8.58 8.14 -1.76
C LEU A 65 8.27 8.46 -3.23
N GLN A 66 8.96 7.85 -4.19
CA GLN A 66 8.76 8.08 -5.62
C GLN A 66 7.57 7.31 -6.20
N ASP A 67 7.14 6.22 -5.59
CA ASP A 67 6.03 5.37 -6.07
C ASP A 67 4.63 5.94 -5.74
N GLY A 68 4.56 7.20 -5.27
CA GLY A 68 3.32 7.83 -4.79
C GLY A 68 3.09 9.26 -5.30
N SER A 69 2.74 9.44 -6.58
CA SER A 69 1.86 10.55 -7.00
C SER A 69 1.24 10.31 -8.39
N PRO A 70 -0.08 10.58 -8.57
CA PRO A 70 -0.48 11.98 -8.77
C PRO A 70 -1.75 12.41 -8.01
N LEU A 71 -1.69 13.65 -7.54
CA LEU A 71 -2.79 14.61 -7.36
C LEU A 71 -3.82 14.32 -6.26
N GLY A 72 -3.82 15.16 -5.21
CA GLY A 72 -4.93 15.27 -4.28
C GLY A 72 -4.55 16.01 -3.01
N ASP A 73 -4.83 17.31 -2.99
CA ASP A 73 -4.68 18.19 -1.84
C ASP A 73 -5.26 17.56 -0.57
N SER A 74 -4.47 17.51 0.52
CA SER A 74 -4.87 17.80 1.92
C SER A 74 -3.97 17.08 2.95
N GLN A 75 -3.17 17.85 3.69
CA GLN A 75 -2.59 17.51 5.01
C GLN A 75 -1.78 16.19 5.14
N THR A 76 -1.22 15.65 4.06
CA THR A 76 -0.55 14.35 4.05
C THR A 76 0.91 14.36 4.57
N ASP A 77 1.48 15.53 4.83
CA ASP A 77 2.91 15.68 5.18
C ASP A 77 3.29 15.01 6.51
N SER A 78 2.36 14.95 7.47
CA SER A 78 2.65 14.36 8.80
C SER A 78 2.62 12.83 8.81
N THR A 79 1.81 12.19 7.97
CA THR A 79 1.67 10.72 7.94
C THR A 79 2.76 10.07 7.10
N ALA A 80 3.05 10.62 5.92
CA ALA A 80 4.10 10.10 5.04
C ALA A 80 5.49 10.22 5.69
N ALA A 81 5.82 11.36 6.29
CA ALA A 81 7.08 11.56 7.00
C ALA A 81 7.21 10.67 8.25
N SER A 82 6.12 10.43 8.97
CA SER A 82 6.11 9.51 10.13
C SER A 82 6.30 8.05 9.71
N ASN A 83 5.65 7.62 8.62
CA ASN A 83 5.78 6.27 8.08
C ASN A 83 7.19 6.03 7.52
N ALA A 84 7.76 7.00 6.80
CA ALA A 84 9.14 6.96 6.34
C ALA A 84 10.12 6.84 7.51
N LYS A 85 9.97 7.65 8.57
CA LYS A 85 10.81 7.56 9.79
C LYS A 85 10.73 6.18 10.45
N ARG A 86 9.53 5.58 10.54
CA ARG A 86 9.34 4.25 11.12
C ARG A 86 9.97 3.16 10.23
N TYR A 87 9.85 3.28 8.91
CA TYR A 87 10.51 2.38 7.96
C TYR A 87 12.05 2.48 8.03
N LEU A 88 12.62 3.69 8.05
CA LEU A 88 14.06 3.94 8.23
C LEU A 88 14.60 3.19 9.45
N LEU A 89 13.89 3.33 10.58
CA LEU A 89 14.27 2.69 11.83
C LEU A 89 14.18 1.15 11.74
N ASN A 90 13.14 0.62 11.11
CA ASN A 90 12.95 -0.81 10.95
C ASN A 90 14.01 -1.47 10.07
N GLN A 91 14.33 -0.86 8.92
CA GLN A 91 15.36 -1.39 8.02
C GLN A 91 16.74 -1.36 8.64
N TYR A 92 17.08 -0.26 9.31
CA TYR A 92 18.33 -0.18 10.03
C TYR A 92 18.43 -1.23 11.15
N ILE A 93 17.38 -1.46 11.94
CA ILE A 93 17.46 -2.48 13.00
C ILE A 93 17.58 -3.89 12.41
N LYS A 94 16.93 -4.18 11.27
CA LYS A 94 17.10 -5.46 10.57
C LYS A 94 18.55 -5.68 10.12
N ARG A 95 19.14 -4.69 9.45
CA ARG A 95 20.48 -4.79 8.84
C ARG A 95 21.63 -4.56 9.81
N GLY A 96 21.43 -3.69 10.79
CA GLY A 96 22.40 -3.30 11.81
C GLY A 96 22.53 -4.28 12.99
N LYS A 97 21.68 -5.31 13.08
CA LYS A 97 21.77 -6.33 14.13
C LYS A 97 23.08 -7.10 14.06
N THR A 98 23.82 -7.13 15.16
CA THR A 98 25.03 -7.94 15.30
C THR A 98 24.67 -9.38 15.71
N LYS A 99 25.65 -10.30 15.63
CA LYS A 99 25.50 -11.68 16.13
C LYS A 99 25.07 -11.76 17.61
N LYS A 100 25.27 -10.68 18.38
CA LYS A 100 24.89 -10.57 19.80
C LYS A 100 23.51 -9.96 20.02
N GLY A 101 22.76 -9.64 18.96
CA GLY A 101 21.43 -9.02 19.02
C GLY A 101 21.43 -7.51 19.34
N THR A 102 22.60 -6.89 19.51
CA THR A 102 22.74 -5.42 19.63
C THR A 102 22.72 -4.76 18.26
N VAL A 103 22.37 -3.48 18.21
CA VAL A 103 22.30 -2.72 16.95
C VAL A 103 23.57 -1.90 16.79
N TYR A 104 24.29 -2.14 15.70
CA TYR A 104 25.62 -1.60 15.43
C TYR A 104 25.64 -0.07 15.33
N GLY A 105 26.44 0.62 16.14
CA GLY A 105 26.53 2.09 16.14
C GLY A 105 25.46 2.80 16.96
N ARG A 106 24.51 2.09 17.56
CA ARG A 106 23.49 2.71 18.42
C ARG A 106 23.98 3.00 19.85
N GLY A 107 25.14 2.45 20.22
CA GLY A 107 25.79 2.71 21.50
C GLY A 107 24.88 2.47 22.70
N SER A 108 24.89 3.37 23.68
CA SER A 108 24.09 3.24 24.89
C SER A 108 22.59 3.55 24.70
N VAL A 109 22.18 4.14 23.58
CA VAL A 109 20.76 4.41 23.26
C VAL A 109 19.92 3.14 23.21
N GLN A 110 20.53 2.03 22.80
CA GLN A 110 19.83 0.74 22.76
C GLN A 110 19.47 0.17 24.14
N TYR A 111 19.99 0.76 25.23
CA TYR A 111 19.77 0.34 26.62
C TYR A 111 18.83 1.27 27.42
N LYS A 112 18.17 2.25 26.79
CA LYS A 112 17.32 3.26 27.47
C LYS A 112 16.24 2.68 28.41
N ASN A 113 15.88 1.41 28.27
CA ASN A 113 14.84 0.74 29.05
C ASN A 113 15.32 -0.56 29.72
N SER A 114 16.63 -0.78 29.85
CA SER A 114 17.18 -1.97 30.52
C SER A 114 17.74 -1.59 31.88
N SER A 115 17.04 -1.94 32.95
CA SER A 115 17.62 -2.05 34.29
C SER A 115 18.79 -3.04 34.24
N ALA A 116 19.91 -2.68 34.86
CA ALA A 116 21.14 -3.47 34.87
C ALA A 116 20.90 -4.82 35.57
N SER A 117 20.62 -5.89 34.81
CA SER A 117 20.81 -7.31 35.21
C SER A 117 20.23 -8.35 34.21
N VAL A 118 19.47 -7.99 33.16
CA VAL A 118 18.73 -9.01 32.37
C VAL A 118 19.14 -9.00 30.89
N PRO A 119 19.37 -10.17 30.25
CA PRO A 119 19.56 -10.26 28.80
C PRO A 119 18.40 -9.59 28.07
N ILE A 120 18.73 -8.79 27.03
CA ILE A 120 17.85 -8.04 26.11
C ILE A 120 16.36 -8.39 26.30
N PRO A 121 15.53 -7.50 26.87
CA PRO A 121 14.23 -7.91 27.34
C PRO A 121 13.36 -8.28 26.14
N VAL A 122 12.63 -9.38 26.30
CA VAL A 122 11.58 -9.87 25.40
C VAL A 122 10.68 -8.72 24.92
N SER A 123 10.49 -7.67 25.72
CA SER A 123 9.75 -6.46 25.36
C SER A 123 10.29 -5.69 24.14
N LEU A 124 11.61 -5.59 23.96
CA LEU A 124 12.19 -4.95 22.77
C LEU A 124 12.00 -5.82 21.52
N LYS A 125 12.13 -7.14 21.67
CA LYS A 125 11.87 -8.10 20.58
C LYS A 125 10.38 -8.08 20.21
N CYS A 126 9.49 -8.11 21.19
CA CYS A 126 8.04 -8.07 21.00
C CYS A 126 7.59 -6.75 20.38
N LYS A 127 8.08 -5.61 20.86
CA LYS A 127 7.71 -4.32 20.27
C LYS A 127 8.12 -4.23 18.81
N LEU A 128 9.32 -4.68 18.48
CA LEU A 128 9.81 -4.68 17.11
C LEU A 128 9.07 -5.69 16.21
N ASP A 129 8.76 -6.87 16.74
CA ASP A 129 7.94 -7.86 16.03
C ASP A 129 6.55 -7.30 15.72
N VAL A 130 5.92 -6.64 16.69
CA VAL A 130 4.64 -5.95 16.49
C VAL A 130 4.75 -4.83 15.46
N ASP A 131 5.77 -3.98 15.52
CA ASP A 131 5.96 -2.90 14.54
C ASP A 131 6.21 -3.45 13.12
N MET A 132 7.00 -4.52 12.97
CA MET A 132 7.20 -5.17 11.68
C MET A 132 5.91 -5.79 11.15
N ARG A 133 5.15 -6.48 12.00
CA ARG A 133 3.87 -7.06 11.61
C ARG A 133 2.84 -5.99 11.26
N MET A 134 2.83 -4.87 11.99
CA MET A 134 1.97 -3.73 11.70
C MET A 134 2.30 -3.13 10.33
N SER A 135 3.58 -2.93 10.01
CA SER A 135 3.98 -2.46 8.68
C SER A 135 3.56 -3.43 7.56
N GLY A 136 3.65 -4.74 7.80
CA GLY A 136 3.14 -5.74 6.85
C GLY A 136 1.62 -5.65 6.67
N PHE A 137 0.87 -5.42 7.76
CA PHE A 137 -0.57 -5.20 7.67
C PHE A 137 -0.91 -3.93 6.90
N GLU A 138 -0.23 -2.82 7.14
CA GLU A 138 -0.43 -1.56 6.40
C GLU A 138 -0.24 -1.75 4.88
N THR A 139 0.77 -2.52 4.46
CA THR A 139 0.98 -2.89 3.04
C THR A 139 -0.19 -3.71 2.51
N THR A 140 -0.56 -4.82 3.18
CA THR A 140 -1.66 -5.68 2.72
C THR A 140 -3.01 -4.95 2.67
N ILE A 141 -3.25 -4.01 3.60
CA ILE A 141 -4.46 -3.19 3.61
C ILE A 141 -4.50 -2.26 2.39
N SER A 142 -3.34 -1.74 1.99
CA SER A 142 -3.23 -0.87 0.81
C SER A 142 -3.50 -1.65 -0.48
N GLU A 143 -2.92 -2.84 -0.62
CA GLU A 143 -3.18 -3.75 -1.74
C GLU A 143 -4.66 -4.15 -1.82
N VAL A 144 -5.26 -4.55 -0.70
CA VAL A 144 -6.69 -4.90 -0.64
C VAL A 144 -7.58 -3.71 -1.02
N LYS A 145 -7.19 -2.49 -0.66
CA LYS A 145 -7.93 -1.27 -1.03
C LYS A 145 -7.90 -1.03 -2.55
N GLU A 146 -6.77 -1.28 -3.20
CA GLU A 146 -6.64 -1.21 -4.66
C GLU A 146 -7.48 -2.29 -5.35
N ASP A 147 -7.45 -3.53 -4.85
CA ASP A 147 -8.25 -4.62 -5.39
C ASP A 147 -9.76 -4.34 -5.25
N ILE A 148 -10.19 -3.78 -4.12
CA ILE A 148 -11.59 -3.35 -3.93
C ILE A 148 -11.98 -2.26 -4.94
N ALA A 149 -11.08 -1.30 -5.23
CA ALA A 149 -11.34 -0.27 -6.23
C ALA A 149 -11.53 -0.89 -7.62
N ARG A 150 -10.66 -1.83 -8.01
CA ARG A 150 -10.75 -2.57 -9.28
C ARG A 150 -12.05 -3.37 -9.40
N VAL A 151 -12.42 -4.13 -8.36
CA VAL A 151 -13.68 -4.88 -8.32
C VAL A 151 -14.89 -3.96 -8.47
N LYS A 152 -14.84 -2.76 -7.90
CA LYS A 152 -15.90 -1.76 -8.04
C LYS A 152 -16.03 -1.25 -9.49
N GLU A 153 -14.91 -1.08 -10.19
CA GLU A 153 -14.89 -0.74 -11.61
C GLU A 153 -15.49 -1.86 -12.48
N ASP A 154 -15.03 -3.10 -12.27
CA ASP A 154 -15.54 -4.29 -12.98
C ASP A 154 -17.06 -4.46 -12.76
N PHE A 155 -17.53 -4.25 -11.53
CA PHE A 155 -18.96 -4.32 -11.22
C PHE A 155 -19.79 -3.26 -11.97
N ASN A 156 -19.25 -2.05 -12.12
CA ASN A 156 -19.91 -0.98 -12.88
C ASN A 156 -19.92 -1.27 -14.39
N ALA A 157 -18.83 -1.84 -14.91
CA ALA A 157 -18.76 -2.29 -16.30
C ALA A 157 -19.80 -3.39 -16.56
N LEU A 158 -19.83 -4.43 -15.73
CA LEU A 158 -20.80 -5.52 -15.83
C LEU A 158 -22.25 -5.02 -15.75
N LYS A 159 -22.53 -4.08 -14.85
CA LYS A 159 -23.86 -3.44 -14.75
C LYS A 159 -24.25 -2.75 -16.05
N THR A 160 -23.30 -2.11 -16.72
CA THR A 160 -23.51 -1.43 -18.01
C THR A 160 -23.79 -2.45 -19.12
N GLU A 161 -23.00 -3.51 -19.20
CA GLU A 161 -23.18 -4.60 -20.16
C GLU A 161 -24.53 -5.30 -20.00
N ILE A 162 -24.96 -5.60 -18.78
CA ILE A 162 -26.27 -6.20 -18.50
C ILE A 162 -27.41 -5.29 -18.99
N ASN A 163 -27.28 -3.97 -18.83
CA ASN A 163 -28.30 -3.05 -19.31
C ASN A 163 -28.32 -2.96 -20.84
N ALA A 164 -27.16 -2.99 -21.48
CA ALA A 164 -27.06 -3.05 -22.94
C ALA A 164 -27.71 -4.34 -23.49
N PHE A 165 -27.37 -5.49 -22.91
CA PHE A 165 -27.94 -6.79 -23.28
C PHE A 165 -29.47 -6.80 -23.13
N LYS A 166 -30.00 -6.28 -22.01
CA LYS A 166 -31.46 -6.16 -21.82
C LYS A 166 -32.14 -5.30 -22.89
N SER A 167 -31.47 -4.24 -23.36
CA SER A 167 -32.00 -3.41 -24.45
C SER A 167 -32.02 -4.19 -25.76
N GLU A 168 -30.92 -4.86 -26.07
CA GLU A 168 -30.78 -5.63 -27.31
C GLU A 168 -31.80 -6.78 -27.38
N ASP A 169 -32.00 -7.52 -26.29
CA ASP A 169 -33.03 -8.56 -26.19
C ASP A 169 -34.43 -8.00 -26.45
N LYS A 170 -34.74 -6.82 -25.90
CA LYS A 170 -36.03 -6.15 -26.09
C LYS A 170 -36.24 -5.74 -27.55
N ASP A 171 -35.20 -5.25 -28.20
CA ASP A 171 -35.23 -4.83 -29.60
C ASP A 171 -35.40 -6.05 -30.53
N GLN A 172 -34.68 -7.14 -30.25
CA GLN A 172 -34.84 -8.40 -30.97
C GLN A 172 -36.26 -8.97 -30.83
N LEU A 173 -36.81 -8.98 -29.61
CA LEU A 173 -38.16 -9.48 -29.36
C LEU A 173 -39.22 -8.63 -30.08
N SER A 174 -39.07 -7.30 -30.08
CA SER A 174 -39.94 -6.38 -30.83
C SER A 174 -39.87 -6.64 -32.33
N THR A 175 -38.67 -6.89 -32.86
CA THR A 175 -38.45 -7.23 -34.27
C THR A 175 -39.13 -8.55 -34.66
N LEU A 176 -38.99 -9.59 -33.83
CA LEU A 176 -39.64 -10.88 -34.07
C LEU A 176 -41.17 -10.76 -34.02
N PHE A 177 -41.71 -9.98 -33.08
CA PHE A 177 -43.14 -9.73 -33.00
C PHE A 177 -43.68 -9.06 -34.27
N CYS A 178 -42.96 -8.06 -34.80
CA CYS A 178 -43.32 -7.39 -36.06
C CYS A 178 -43.26 -8.35 -37.26
N LYS A 179 -42.22 -9.21 -37.33
CA LYS A 179 -42.12 -10.22 -38.39
C LYS A 179 -43.29 -11.21 -38.33
N LEU A 180 -43.66 -11.66 -37.13
CA LEU A 180 -44.78 -12.58 -36.94
C LEU A 180 -46.12 -11.94 -37.33
N SER A 181 -46.37 -10.68 -36.95
CA SER A 181 -47.59 -9.97 -37.35
C SER A 181 -47.69 -9.80 -38.86
N ASN A 182 -46.57 -9.47 -39.51
CA ASN A 182 -46.50 -9.30 -40.96
C ASN A 182 -46.75 -10.61 -41.74
N LEU A 183 -46.36 -11.75 -41.18
CA LEU A 183 -46.68 -13.06 -41.76
C LEU A 183 -48.14 -13.48 -41.50
N LYS A 184 -48.67 -13.20 -40.30
CA LYS A 184 -50.01 -13.64 -39.89
C LYS A 184 -51.14 -12.92 -40.64
N LEU A 185 -51.01 -11.61 -40.85
CA LEU A 185 -52.04 -10.78 -41.50
C LEU A 185 -52.43 -11.26 -42.92
N PRO A 186 -51.51 -11.56 -43.86
CA PRO A 186 -51.87 -12.00 -45.20
C PRO A 186 -52.34 -13.46 -45.29
N LEU A 187 -51.96 -14.32 -44.33
CA LEU A 187 -52.33 -15.74 -44.35
C LEU A 187 -53.79 -15.99 -43.93
N LEU A 188 -54.34 -15.18 -43.03
CA LEU A 188 -55.70 -15.36 -42.51
C LEU A 188 -56.79 -15.27 -43.61
N PRO A 189 -56.80 -14.25 -44.49
CA PRO A 189 -57.76 -14.18 -45.60
C PRO A 189 -57.57 -15.30 -46.62
N GLN A 190 -56.32 -15.69 -46.91
CA GLN A 190 -56.04 -16.78 -47.86
C GLN A 190 -56.59 -18.11 -47.37
N LEU A 191 -56.39 -18.41 -46.08
CA LEU A 191 -56.91 -19.62 -45.46
C LEU A 191 -58.46 -19.63 -45.44
N HIS A 192 -59.07 -18.51 -45.09
CA HIS A 192 -60.54 -18.35 -45.11
C HIS A 192 -61.13 -18.57 -46.51
N ASN A 193 -60.51 -17.97 -47.53
CA ASN A 193 -60.92 -18.13 -48.92
C ASN A 193 -60.77 -19.59 -49.39
N HIS A 194 -59.66 -20.24 -49.07
CA HIS A 194 -59.42 -21.64 -49.43
C HIS A 194 -60.45 -22.59 -48.80
N PHE A 195 -60.76 -22.43 -47.51
CA PHE A 195 -61.79 -23.25 -46.85
C PHE A 195 -63.19 -23.00 -47.41
N SER A 196 -63.55 -21.74 -47.67
CA SER A 196 -64.84 -21.39 -48.27
C SER A 196 -65.02 -22.02 -49.65
N LEU A 197 -63.99 -21.96 -50.51
CA LEU A 197 -63.99 -22.62 -51.82
C LEU A 197 -64.12 -24.14 -51.69
N LYS A 198 -63.37 -24.76 -50.77
CA LYS A 198 -63.41 -26.21 -50.57
C LYS A 198 -64.76 -26.71 -50.03
N LEU A 199 -65.42 -25.94 -49.15
CA LEU A 199 -66.79 -26.23 -48.72
C LEU A 199 -67.77 -26.15 -49.89
N SER A 200 -67.68 -25.09 -50.70
CA SER A 200 -68.58 -24.89 -51.86
C SER A 200 -68.50 -26.02 -52.89
N HIS A 201 -67.32 -26.62 -53.05
CA HIS A 201 -67.10 -27.75 -53.97
C HIS A 201 -67.63 -29.09 -53.43
N ASN A 202 -67.72 -29.27 -52.11
CA ASN A 202 -68.23 -30.53 -51.51
C ASN A 202 -69.77 -30.53 -51.34
N LEU A 203 -70.44 -29.38 -51.55
CA LEU A 203 -71.89 -29.20 -51.43
C LEU A 203 -72.63 -29.23 -52.78
N LYS A 204 -71.92 -29.44 -53.90
CA LYS A 204 -72.46 -29.65 -55.25
C LYS A 204 -72.34 -31.12 -55.63
#